data_AF-A0A2G9ZTX7-F1
#
_entry.id   AF-A0A2G9ZTX7-F1
#
_cell.length_a   1.000
_cell.length_b   1.000
_cell.length_c   1.000
_cell.angle_alpha   90.00
_cell.angle_beta   90.00
_cell.angle_gamma   90.00
#
_symmetry.space_group_name_H-M   'P 1'
#
loop_
_entity.id
_entity.type
_entity.pdbx_description
1 polymer ?
#
loop_
_entity_poly.entity_id
_entity_poly.type
_entity_poly.pdbx_seq_one_letter_code
_entity_poly.pdbx_strand_id
1 'polypeptide(L)'
;MDVSRLIQKIKSHPRYSEAGMILIHNGVVRKTSRNGKAVTGLSVSVDHTKLREVIATYQKRPGILEILVEIAEDRVLSVGDDVMLLVVAGDIRGNVIQTLSETLDAIKSIVTRKTEFFQAMETERSEKIGGLNA
;
A
#
# COMPACT_ATOMS: atom_id res chain seq x y z
N MET A 1 -11.45 0.10 -0.33
CA MET A 1 -10.43 -0.96 -0.41
C MET A 1 -11.15 -2.27 -0.19
N ASP A 2 -11.32 -3.06 -1.24
CA ASP A 2 -11.98 -4.37 -1.14
C ASP A 2 -11.27 -5.35 -2.07
N VAL A 3 -10.46 -6.22 -1.46
CA VAL A 3 -9.71 -7.25 -2.18
C VAL A 3 -10.62 -8.25 -2.88
N SER A 4 -11.77 -8.57 -2.30
CA SER A 4 -12.72 -9.52 -2.88
C SER A 4 -13.30 -8.97 -4.17
N ARG A 5 -13.67 -7.69 -4.20
CA ARG A 5 -14.12 -7.03 -5.43
C ARG A 5 -13.04 -7.04 -6.52
N LEU A 6 -11.77 -6.78 -6.18
CA LEU A 6 -10.68 -6.82 -7.16
C LEU A 6 -10.47 -8.23 -7.73
N ILE A 7 -10.52 -9.26 -6.87
CA ILE A 7 -10.46 -10.65 -7.33
C ILE A 7 -11.63 -10.98 -8.26
N GLN A 8 -12.86 -10.55 -7.93
CA GLN A 8 -14.02 -10.79 -8.79
C GLN A 8 -13.88 -10.10 -10.15
N LYS A 9 -13.34 -8.88 -10.18
CA LYS A 9 -13.05 -8.17 -11.44
C LYS A 9 -12.08 -8.97 -12.31
N ILE A 10 -11.01 -9.52 -11.73
CA ILE A 10 -10.07 -10.40 -12.45
C ILE A 10 -10.75 -11.68 -12.94
N LYS A 11 -11.57 -12.32 -12.11
CA LYS A 11 -12.31 -13.55 -12.48
C LYS A 11 -13.28 -13.32 -13.64
N SER A 12 -13.78 -12.09 -13.80
CA SER A 12 -14.64 -11.71 -14.93
C SER A 12 -13.86 -11.40 -16.22
N HIS A 13 -12.53 -11.41 -16.18
CA HIS A 13 -11.71 -11.13 -17.35
C HIS A 13 -11.95 -12.21 -18.44
N PRO A 14 -12.15 -11.85 -19.73
CA PRO A 14 -12.49 -12.82 -20.78
C PRO A 14 -11.48 -13.96 -20.96
N ARG A 15 -10.21 -13.64 -20.68
CA ARG A 15 -9.08 -14.59 -20.73
C ARG A 15 -8.76 -15.23 -19.38
N TYR A 16 -9.67 -15.19 -18.40
CA TYR A 16 -9.39 -15.70 -17.05
C TYR A 16 -9.02 -17.19 -17.02
N SER A 17 -9.49 -17.98 -17.99
CA SER A 17 -9.07 -19.37 -18.16
C SER A 17 -7.57 -19.57 -18.40
N GLU A 18 -6.84 -18.51 -18.76
CA GLU A 18 -5.37 -18.51 -18.93
C GLU A 18 -4.62 -18.24 -17.61
N ALA A 19 -5.30 -17.80 -16.55
CA ALA A 19 -4.66 -17.49 -15.28
C ALA A 19 -4.37 -18.77 -14.48
N GLY A 20 -3.11 -18.95 -14.08
CA GLY A 20 -2.72 -19.99 -13.10
C GLY A 20 -2.65 -19.47 -11.67
N MET A 21 -2.56 -18.15 -11.46
CA MET A 21 -2.64 -17.56 -10.12
C MET A 21 -3.04 -16.08 -10.10
N ILE A 22 -3.48 -15.64 -8.91
CA ILE A 22 -3.65 -14.25 -8.53
C ILE A 22 -2.80 -14.02 -7.27
N LEU A 23 -1.89 -13.04 -7.31
CA LEU A 23 -1.14 -12.59 -6.14
C LEU A 23 -1.57 -11.19 -5.73
N ILE A 24 -1.55 -10.96 -4.42
CA ILE A 24 -2.05 -9.73 -3.81
C ILE A 24 -0.99 -9.19 -2.86
N HIS A 25 -0.71 -7.89 -2.99
CA HIS A 25 -0.06 -7.09 -1.96
C HIS A 25 -1.11 -6.21 -1.30
N ASN A 26 -1.25 -6.31 0.02
CA ASN A 26 -1.99 -5.35 0.83
C ASN A 26 -1.02 -4.60 1.74
N GLY A 27 -0.84 -3.30 1.50
CA GLY A 27 -0.09 -2.42 2.37
C GLY A 27 -0.97 -1.92 3.51
N VAL A 28 -0.48 -1.99 4.76
CA VAL A 28 -1.23 -1.59 5.96
C VAL A 28 -0.43 -0.55 6.75
N VAL A 29 -1.11 0.42 7.36
CA VAL A 29 -0.47 1.38 8.28
C VAL A 29 -0.01 0.65 9.54
N ARG A 30 1.29 0.61 9.78
CA ARG A 30 1.88 0.06 11.00
C ARG A 30 2.07 1.13 12.07
N LYS A 31 2.15 0.71 13.34
CA LYS A 31 2.31 1.58 14.51
C LYS A 31 3.64 2.37 14.55
N THR A 32 4.66 1.93 13.81
CA THR A 32 5.98 2.57 13.82
C THR A 32 6.45 2.95 12.41
N SER A 33 7.22 4.01 12.27
CA SER A 33 7.91 4.34 11.01
C SER A 33 9.01 3.32 10.71
N ARG A 34 9.70 3.45 9.56
CA ARG A 34 10.82 2.54 9.22
C ARG A 34 11.95 2.62 10.24
N ASN A 35 12.07 3.75 10.91
CA ASN A 35 13.14 4.04 11.87
C ASN A 35 12.66 3.85 13.33
N GLY A 36 11.52 3.20 13.54
CA GLY A 36 11.02 2.85 14.88
C GLY A 36 10.21 3.92 15.62
N LYS A 37 10.05 5.14 15.06
CA LYS A 37 9.25 6.20 15.71
C LYS A 37 7.76 5.85 15.71
N ALA A 38 7.06 6.13 16.81
CA ALA A 38 5.62 5.90 16.91
C ALA A 38 4.84 6.80 15.94
N VAL A 39 3.93 6.20 15.18
CA VAL A 39 3.11 6.84 14.14
C VAL A 39 1.64 6.68 14.55
N THR A 40 0.88 7.77 14.45
CA THR A 40 -0.58 7.78 14.64
C THR A 40 -1.33 7.50 13.34
N GLY A 41 -0.71 7.82 12.20
CA GLY A 41 -1.29 7.59 10.89
C GLY A 41 -0.39 8.03 9.74
N LEU A 42 -0.91 7.96 8.52
CA LEU A 42 -0.25 8.49 7.33
C LEU A 42 -1.26 9.02 6.33
N SER A 43 -0.81 9.86 5.39
CA SER A 43 -1.55 10.19 4.17
C SER A 43 -0.71 9.83 2.94
N VAL A 44 -1.38 9.51 1.85
CA VAL A 44 -0.76 9.17 0.56
C VAL A 44 -1.32 10.11 -0.51
N SER A 45 -0.45 10.58 -1.40
CA SER A 45 -0.82 11.26 -2.65
C SER A 45 -0.28 10.47 -3.83
N VAL A 46 -1.03 10.45 -4.94
CA VAL A 46 -0.73 9.63 -6.12
C VAL A 46 -0.52 10.50 -7.35
N ASP A 47 0.52 10.19 -8.12
CA ASP A 47 0.65 10.64 -9.51
C ASP A 47 -0.08 9.66 -10.43
N HIS A 48 -1.34 9.95 -10.76
CA HIS A 48 -2.17 9.06 -11.59
C HIS A 48 -1.66 8.89 -13.02
N THR A 49 -0.88 9.84 -13.54
CA THR A 49 -0.29 9.68 -14.87
C THR A 49 0.81 8.62 -14.83
N LYS A 50 1.73 8.73 -13.87
CA LYS A 50 2.77 7.72 -13.68
C LYS A 50 2.20 6.36 -13.28
N LEU A 51 1.14 6.33 -12.47
CA LEU A 51 0.48 5.07 -12.12
C LEU A 51 0.01 4.35 -13.38
N ARG A 52 -0.72 5.05 -14.27
CA ARG A 52 -1.20 4.47 -15.52
C ARG A 52 -0.06 3.98 -16.42
N GLU A 53 1.03 4.74 -16.51
CA GLU A 53 2.21 4.35 -17.29
C GLU A 53 2.89 3.10 -16.73
N VAL A 54 3.06 3.02 -15.41
CA VAL A 54 3.59 1.84 -14.71
C VAL A 54 2.71 0.63 -15.00
N ILE A 55 1.40 0.72 -14.77
CA ILE A 55 0.48 -0.39 -15.02
C ILE A 55 0.54 -0.82 -16.49
N ALA A 56 0.43 0.11 -17.43
CA ALA A 56 0.50 -0.19 -18.86
C ALA A 56 1.82 -0.84 -19.29
N THR A 57 2.92 -0.56 -18.58
CA THR A 57 4.23 -1.15 -18.84
C THR A 57 4.29 -2.60 -18.36
N TYR A 58 3.93 -2.85 -17.11
CA TYR A 58 3.99 -4.19 -16.51
C TYR A 58 2.90 -5.12 -17.04
N GLN A 59 1.75 -4.60 -17.45
CA GLN A 59 0.64 -5.35 -18.04
C GLN A 59 1.04 -6.07 -19.36
N LYS A 60 2.03 -5.53 -20.08
CA LYS A 60 2.51 -6.09 -21.35
C LYS A 60 3.47 -7.26 -21.18
N ARG A 61 3.84 -7.61 -19.93
CA ARG A 61 4.79 -8.70 -19.69
C ARG A 61 4.21 -10.04 -20.10
N PRO A 62 5.05 -10.95 -20.62
CA PRO A 62 4.62 -12.31 -20.92
C PRO A 62 3.94 -12.95 -19.71
N GLY A 63 2.79 -13.58 -19.96
CA GLY A 63 2.06 -14.29 -18.93
C GLY A 63 1.21 -13.45 -17.98
N ILE A 64 1.22 -12.11 -18.10
CA ILE A 64 0.41 -11.24 -17.26
C ILE A 64 -0.96 -11.00 -17.90
N LEU A 65 -2.00 -11.28 -17.12
CA LEU A 65 -3.39 -11.16 -17.55
C LEU A 65 -3.98 -9.80 -17.20
N GLU A 66 -3.81 -9.38 -15.95
CA GLU A 66 -4.42 -8.16 -15.38
C GLU A 66 -3.62 -7.69 -14.16
N ILE A 67 -3.49 -6.38 -14.02
CA ILE A 67 -2.90 -5.69 -12.87
C ILE A 67 -3.88 -4.64 -12.40
N LEU A 68 -4.40 -4.81 -11.18
CA LEU A 68 -5.31 -3.85 -10.54
C LEU A 68 -4.63 -3.21 -9.35
N VAL A 69 -4.79 -1.89 -9.22
CA VAL A 69 -4.28 -1.11 -8.10
C VAL A 69 -5.37 -0.24 -7.51
N GLU A 70 -5.50 -0.26 -6.20
CA GLU A 70 -6.28 0.70 -5.42
C GLU A 70 -5.39 1.30 -4.34
N ILE A 71 -5.37 2.63 -4.25
CA ILE A 71 -4.61 3.37 -3.24
C ILE A 71 -5.60 4.22 -2.45
N ALA A 72 -5.50 4.18 -1.14
CA ALA A 72 -6.27 5.03 -0.25
C ALA A 72 -5.59 6.41 -0.14
N GLU A 73 -5.89 7.29 -1.11
CA GLU A 73 -5.40 8.66 -1.17
C GLU A 73 -6.40 9.71 -0.65
N ASP A 74 -5.97 10.97 -0.58
CA ASP A 74 -6.77 12.13 -0.18
C ASP A 74 -7.46 12.06 1.19
N ARG A 75 -6.90 11.23 2.09
CA ARG A 75 -7.35 11.10 3.47
C ARG A 75 -6.21 10.73 4.40
N VAL A 76 -6.43 10.94 5.69
CA VAL A 76 -5.58 10.42 6.75
C VAL A 76 -6.01 8.99 7.06
N LEU A 77 -5.04 8.08 7.08
CA LEU A 77 -5.18 6.68 7.45
C LEU A 77 -4.62 6.47 8.85
N SER A 78 -5.36 5.73 9.67
CA SER A 78 -4.98 5.34 11.02
C SER A 78 -4.19 4.03 11.01
N VAL A 79 -3.49 3.73 12.10
CA VAL A 79 -2.84 2.42 12.29
C VAL A 79 -3.86 1.29 12.11
N GLY A 80 -3.52 0.31 11.28
CA GLY A 80 -4.40 -0.81 10.91
C GLY A 80 -5.17 -0.60 9.61
N ASP A 81 -5.24 0.62 9.08
CA ASP A 81 -5.94 0.88 7.82
C ASP A 81 -5.16 0.35 6.62
N ASP A 82 -5.90 -0.11 5.60
CA ASP A 82 -5.34 -0.46 4.31
C ASP A 82 -4.91 0.80 3.53
N VAL A 83 -3.69 0.74 3.00
CA VAL A 83 -3.02 1.80 2.25
C VAL A 83 -3.12 1.56 0.75
N MET A 84 -2.78 0.35 0.31
CA MET A 84 -2.73 0.01 -1.11
C MET A 84 -2.96 -1.47 -1.34
N LEU A 85 -3.88 -1.78 -2.25
CA LEU A 85 -4.04 -3.09 -2.84
C LEU A 85 -3.38 -3.07 -4.22
N LEU A 86 -2.46 -4.00 -4.44
CA LEU A 86 -1.95 -4.33 -5.77
C LEU A 86 -2.26 -5.81 -6.02
N VAL A 87 -2.99 -6.09 -7.09
CA VAL A 87 -3.39 -7.44 -7.47
C VAL A 87 -2.86 -7.73 -8.86
N VAL A 88 -2.13 -8.83 -9.00
CA VAL A 88 -1.57 -9.27 -10.28
C VAL A 88 -2.07 -10.68 -10.57
N ALA A 89 -2.68 -10.87 -11.74
CA ALA A 89 -3.09 -12.17 -12.23
C ALA A 89 -2.27 -12.55 -13.46
N GLY A 90 -1.92 -13.82 -13.57
CA GLY A 90 -1.17 -14.34 -14.71
C GLY A 90 -1.02 -15.85 -14.71
N ASP A 91 -0.22 -16.34 -15.63
CA ASP A 91 -0.08 -17.75 -15.97
C ASP A 91 0.73 -18.55 -14.92
N ILE A 92 2.02 -18.30 -14.80
CA ILE A 92 2.96 -19.10 -14.03
C ILE A 92 3.58 -18.27 -12.91
N ARG A 93 3.95 -18.97 -11.84
CA ARG A 93 4.48 -18.38 -10.61
C ARG A 93 5.63 -17.39 -10.83
N GLY A 94 6.56 -17.71 -11.73
CA GLY A 94 7.72 -16.85 -12.00
C GLY A 94 7.32 -15.47 -12.52
N ASN A 95 6.49 -15.43 -13.58
CA ASN A 95 6.02 -14.19 -14.21
C ASN A 95 5.25 -13.32 -13.21
N VAL A 96 4.34 -13.93 -12.45
CA VAL A 96 3.45 -13.21 -11.54
C VAL A 96 4.20 -12.66 -10.32
N ILE A 97 5.09 -13.45 -9.70
CA ILE A 97 5.89 -12.96 -8.55
C ILE A 97 6.80 -11.81 -8.99
N GLN A 98 7.51 -11.98 -10.11
CA GLN A 98 8.43 -10.96 -10.60
C GLN A 98 7.69 -9.66 -10.94
N THR A 99 6.57 -9.77 -11.65
CA THR A 99 5.76 -8.61 -12.03
C THR A 99 5.17 -7.92 -10.80
N LEU A 100 4.67 -8.66 -9.81
CA LEU A 100 4.17 -8.09 -8.56
C LEU A 100 5.26 -7.27 -7.85
N SER A 101 6.45 -7.84 -7.67
CA SER A 101 7.55 -7.19 -6.96
C SER A 101 7.97 -5.89 -7.67
N GLU A 102 8.21 -5.95 -8.97
CA GLU A 102 8.74 -4.81 -9.72
C GLU A 102 7.68 -3.71 -9.92
N THR A 103 6.40 -4.10 -10.09
CA THR A 103 5.29 -3.12 -10.12
C THR A 103 5.17 -2.42 -8.77
N LEU A 104 5.27 -3.16 -7.67
CA LEU A 104 5.21 -2.62 -6.31
C LEU A 104 6.34 -1.62 -6.06
N ASP A 105 7.56 -1.96 -6.46
CA ASP A 105 8.73 -1.10 -6.31
C ASP A 105 8.62 0.17 -7.16
N ALA A 106 8.15 0.05 -8.40
CA ALA A 106 7.90 1.20 -9.27
C ALA A 106 6.86 2.16 -8.66
N ILE A 107 5.73 1.63 -8.16
CA ILE A 107 4.70 2.46 -7.53
C ILE A 107 5.26 3.19 -6.30
N LYS A 108 5.97 2.46 -5.42
CA LYS A 108 6.56 3.04 -4.19
C LYS A 108 7.65 4.07 -4.47
N SER A 109 8.35 3.95 -5.59
CA SER A 109 9.47 4.82 -5.95
C SER A 109 9.02 6.10 -6.65
N ILE A 110 8.15 6.01 -7.65
CA ILE A 110 7.86 7.14 -8.55
C ILE A 110 6.40 7.60 -8.58
N VAL A 111 5.46 6.80 -8.06
CA VAL A 111 4.02 7.10 -8.14
C VAL A 111 3.50 7.76 -6.86
N THR A 112 3.88 7.24 -5.69
CA THR A 112 3.28 7.68 -4.42
C THR A 112 4.21 8.58 -3.62
N ARG A 113 3.65 9.61 -2.97
CA ARG A 113 4.31 10.31 -1.86
C ARG A 113 3.55 10.08 -0.57
N LYS A 114 4.28 9.83 0.52
CA LYS A 114 3.73 9.50 1.83
C LYS A 114 4.15 10.53 2.87
N THR A 115 3.19 10.98 3.67
CA THR A 115 3.42 11.83 4.86
C THR A 115 3.01 11.05 6.10
N GLU A 116 3.92 10.90 7.07
CA GLU A 116 3.67 10.23 8.36
C GLU A 116 3.29 11.24 9.44
N PHE A 117 2.32 10.89 10.28
CA PHE A 117 1.92 11.65 11.46
C PHE A 117 2.45 10.94 12.71
N PHE A 118 3.23 11.66 13.52
CA PHE A 118 3.92 11.09 14.69
C PHE A 118 3.15 11.39 15.98
N GLN A 119 3.25 10.48 16.94
CA GLN A 119 2.73 10.73 18.28
C GLN A 119 3.52 11.86 18.94
N ALA A 120 2.81 12.82 19.56
CA ALA A 120 3.46 13.86 20.35
C ALA A 120 4.21 13.21 21.51
N MET A 121 5.43 13.70 21.78
CA MET A 121 6.16 13.29 22.98
C MET A 121 5.45 13.93 24.18
N GLU A 122 4.90 13.11 25.07
CA GLU A 122 4.50 13.59 26.40
C GLU A 122 5.77 14.05 27.09
N THR A 123 5.95 15.37 27.20
CA THR A 123 6.96 15.92 28.10
C THR A 123 6.41 15.70 29.49
N GLU A 124 7.04 14.83 30.28
CA GLU A 124 6.70 14.61 31.69
C GLU A 124 6.71 15.95 32.42
N ARG A 125 5.55 16.58 32.54
CA ARG A 125 5.31 17.66 33.48
C ARG A 125 5.06 16.97 34.81
N SER A 126 6.13 16.48 35.43
CA SER A 126 6.11 16.17 36.86
C SER A 126 5.82 17.48 37.58
N GLU A 127 4.57 17.62 37.98
CA GLU A 127 4.10 18.54 38.99
C GLU A 127 4.96 18.33 40.25
N LYS A 128 5.97 19.18 40.42
CA LYS A 128 6.51 19.50 41.75
C LYS A 128 5.49 20.39 42.47
N ILE A 129 4.31 19.85 42.73
CA ILE A 129 3.38 20.35 43.74
C ILE A 129 3.49 19.35 44.89
N GLY A 130 4.30 19.70 45.89
CA GLY A 130 4.47 18.86 47.07
C GLY A 130 5.68 19.29 47.89
N GLY A 131 5.48 20.24 48.79
CA GLY A 131 6.47 20.55 49.82
C GLY A 131 6.52 21.99 50.30
N LEU A 132 5.37 22.56 50.67
CA LEU A 132 5.34 23.48 51.79
C LEU A 132 5.77 22.68 53.03
N ASN A 133 6.91 23.02 53.64
CA ASN A 133 7.25 22.88 55.07
C ASN A 133 8.78 22.87 55.29
N ALA A 134 9.35 24.04 55.57
CA ALA A 134 10.30 24.33 56.66
C ALA A 134 10.75 25.80 56.53
#